data_AF-A0A1Y5R5T2-F1
#
_entry.id   AF-A0A1Y5R5T2-F1
#
_cell.length_a   1.000
_cell.length_b   1.000
_cell.length_c   1.000
_cell.angle_alpha   90.00
_cell.angle_beta   90.00
_cell.angle_gamma   90.00
#
_symmetry.space_group_name_H-M   'P 1'
#
loop_
_entity.id
_entity.type
_entity.pdbx_description
1 polymer ?
#
loop_
_entity_poly.entity_id
_entity_poly.type
_entity_poly.pdbx_seq_one_letter_code
_entity_poly.pdbx_strand_id
1 'polypeptide(L)'
;MFQIRAVVLSLAIGGISLGVAKPLQAGQPIHESLVECAVLVELLIGEQTPVPGQNKMLDFYTRAAHLMRTEAARQRDMAYVAETSRVKRAAWHQRWDENGWDEPENREELVEWFTYCMKLGQHLKLPL
;
A
#
# COMPACT_ATOMS: atom_id res chain seq x y z
N MET A 1 -18.83 -28.61 34.66
CA MET A 1 -18.84 -27.19 34.28
C MET A 1 -17.39 -26.72 34.20
N PHE A 2 -16.81 -26.67 33.01
CA PHE A 2 -15.42 -26.26 32.81
C PHE A 2 -15.36 -24.77 32.49
N GLN A 3 -14.79 -23.98 33.41
CA GLN A 3 -14.43 -22.58 33.14
C GLN A 3 -13.17 -22.53 32.30
N ILE A 4 -13.29 -22.12 31.04
CA ILE A 4 -12.13 -21.81 30.19
C ILE A 4 -11.78 -20.35 30.42
N ARG A 5 -10.68 -20.11 31.13
CA ARG A 5 -10.03 -18.81 31.24
C ARG A 5 -9.39 -18.49 29.88
N ALA A 6 -9.93 -17.50 29.17
CA ALA A 6 -9.30 -16.97 27.97
C ALA A 6 -8.02 -16.22 28.36
N VAL A 7 -6.88 -16.83 28.06
CA VAL A 7 -5.57 -16.17 28.11
C VAL A 7 -5.48 -15.28 26.87
N VAL A 8 -5.57 -13.96 27.07
CA VAL A 8 -5.25 -12.97 26.03
C VAL A 8 -3.74 -13.01 25.82
N LEU A 9 -3.31 -13.74 24.79
CA LEU A 9 -1.93 -13.78 24.36
C LEU A 9 -1.67 -12.54 23.48
N SER A 10 -1.07 -11.51 24.07
CA SER A 10 -0.52 -10.36 23.33
C SER A 10 0.66 -10.81 22.47
N LEU A 11 0.39 -11.30 21.26
CA LEU A 11 1.40 -11.50 20.23
C LEU A 11 1.69 -10.16 19.54
N ALA A 12 2.72 -9.48 20.02
CA ALA A 12 3.46 -8.51 19.21
C ALA A 12 4.31 -9.27 18.17
N ILE A 13 3.65 -9.89 17.20
CA ILE A 13 4.25 -10.21 15.90
C ILE A 13 3.87 -9.02 15.03
N GLY A 14 4.82 -8.45 14.29
CA GLY A 14 4.57 -7.36 13.33
C GLY A 14 3.43 -7.75 12.41
N GLY A 15 2.23 -7.37 12.80
CA GLY A 15 0.99 -7.77 12.17
C GLY A 15 0.78 -6.88 10.99
N ILE A 16 0.74 -7.49 9.80
CA ILE A 16 0.26 -6.83 8.59
C ILE A 16 -1.12 -6.25 8.96
N SER A 17 -1.25 -4.93 8.88
CA SER A 17 -2.52 -4.30 9.21
C SER A 17 -3.57 -4.77 8.19
N LEU A 18 -4.60 -5.45 8.68
CA LEU A 18 -5.70 -5.99 7.86
C LEU A 18 -6.68 -4.90 7.39
N GLY A 19 -6.49 -3.65 7.82
CA GLY A 19 -7.33 -2.51 7.46
C GLY A 19 -6.50 -1.40 6.84
N VAL A 20 -6.97 -0.88 5.71
CA VAL A 20 -6.43 0.32 5.05
C VAL A 20 -7.23 1.51 5.63
N ALA A 21 -7.00 1.88 6.88
CA ALA A 21 -7.60 3.11 7.46
C ALA A 21 -7.06 4.34 6.71
N LYS A 22 -7.79 5.49 6.65
CA LYS A 22 -7.30 6.80 6.13
C LYS A 22 -5.79 7.00 6.33
N PRO A 23 -5.03 7.74 5.46
CA PRO A 23 -3.56 7.76 5.26
C PRO A 23 -2.59 7.87 6.47
N LEU A 24 -2.99 7.41 7.64
CA LEU A 24 -2.50 7.59 8.98
C LEU A 24 -3.32 6.62 9.85
N GLN A 25 -3.12 5.32 9.66
CA GLN A 25 -3.20 4.48 10.84
C GLN A 25 -1.99 4.88 11.68
N ALA A 26 -2.22 5.74 12.70
CA ALA A 26 -1.16 6.24 13.55
C ALA A 26 -0.32 5.07 14.05
N GLY A 27 0.97 5.04 13.66
CA GLY A 27 1.90 3.96 14.01
C GLY A 27 2.16 2.89 12.93
N GLN A 28 1.58 2.98 11.73
CA GLN A 28 1.95 2.07 10.63
C GLN A 28 3.45 2.19 10.31
N PRO A 29 4.21 1.07 10.23
CA PRO A 29 5.61 1.11 9.86
C PRO A 29 5.84 1.64 8.44
N ILE A 30 6.92 2.42 8.24
CA ILE A 30 7.26 3.02 6.94
C ILE A 30 7.33 1.98 5.82
N HIS A 31 7.96 0.83 6.06
CA HIS A 31 8.06 -0.24 5.07
C HIS A 31 6.71 -0.79 4.63
N GLU A 32 5.71 -0.82 5.52
CA GLU A 32 4.35 -1.23 5.18
C GLU A 32 3.64 -0.16 4.36
N SER A 33 3.78 1.12 4.73
CA SER A 33 3.27 2.25 3.94
C SER A 33 3.86 2.30 2.54
N LEU A 34 5.14 1.96 2.39
CA LEU A 34 5.80 1.87 1.09
C LEU A 34 5.21 0.75 0.22
N VAL A 35 4.91 -0.42 0.80
CA VAL A 35 4.22 -1.50 0.07
C VAL A 35 2.82 -1.07 -0.34
N GLU A 36 2.06 -0.48 0.58
CA GLU A 36 0.70 -0.01 0.32
C GLU A 36 0.65 1.04 -0.77
N CYS A 37 1.62 1.97 -0.77
CA CYS A 37 1.76 2.98 -1.81
C CYS A 37 2.16 2.41 -3.16
N ALA A 38 3.06 1.42 -3.19
CA ALA A 38 3.42 0.75 -4.43
C ALA A 38 2.20 0.03 -5.05
N VAL A 39 1.41 -0.68 -4.22
CA VAL A 39 0.19 -1.35 -4.65
C VAL A 39 -0.83 -0.36 -5.19
N LEU A 40 -1.06 0.77 -4.49
CA LEU A 40 -1.99 1.80 -4.96
C LEU A 40 -1.57 2.34 -6.34
N VAL A 41 -0.30 2.69 -6.51
CA VAL A 41 0.22 3.22 -7.79
C VAL A 41 0.04 2.20 -8.91
N GLU A 42 0.32 0.92 -8.65
CA GLU A 42 0.11 -0.17 -9.61
C GLU A 42 -1.37 -0.33 -9.99
N LEU A 43 -2.29 -0.22 -9.04
CA LEU A 43 -3.73 -0.29 -9.31
C LEU A 43 -4.19 0.90 -10.16
N LEU A 44 -3.69 2.10 -9.90
CA LEU A 44 -4.05 3.33 -10.63
C LEU A 44 -3.58 3.33 -12.09
N ILE A 45 -2.43 2.72 -12.39
CA ILE A 45 -1.93 2.59 -13.77
C ILE A 45 -2.51 1.39 -14.52
N GLY A 46 -3.25 0.53 -13.81
CA GLY A 46 -3.79 -0.73 -14.29
C GLY A 46 -2.90 -1.92 -13.93
N GLU A 47 -3.54 -3.06 -13.69
CA GLU A 47 -2.84 -4.30 -13.28
C GLU A 47 -2.04 -4.95 -14.41
N GLN A 48 -2.32 -4.55 -15.65
CA GLN A 48 -1.54 -4.92 -16.81
C GLN A 48 -0.20 -4.19 -16.80
N THR A 49 0.90 -4.94 -16.90
CA THR A 49 2.25 -4.37 -16.93
C THR A 49 2.37 -3.43 -18.12
N PRO A 50 2.65 -2.12 -17.90
CA PRO A 50 2.84 -1.18 -19.00
C PRO A 50 4.02 -1.60 -19.89
N VAL A 51 3.92 -1.37 -21.20
CA VAL A 51 5.05 -1.57 -22.12
C VAL A 51 6.06 -0.43 -21.90
N PRO A 52 7.31 -0.73 -21.50
CA PRO A 52 8.29 0.31 -21.22
C PRO A 52 8.54 1.23 -22.42
N GLY A 53 8.58 2.54 -22.18
CA GLY A 53 8.90 3.55 -23.20
C GLY A 53 7.72 3.98 -24.07
N GLN A 54 6.54 3.35 -23.92
CA GLN A 54 5.34 3.73 -24.66
C GLN A 54 4.70 5.00 -24.08
N ASN A 55 4.76 5.19 -22.76
CA ASN A 55 4.20 6.35 -22.08
C ASN A 55 5.07 6.74 -20.89
N LYS A 56 5.72 7.91 -20.98
CA LYS A 56 6.62 8.43 -19.95
C LYS A 56 5.97 8.58 -18.57
N MET A 57 4.66 8.88 -18.51
CA MET A 57 3.94 8.98 -17.24
C MET A 57 3.74 7.60 -16.61
N LEU A 58 3.37 6.58 -17.41
CA LEU A 58 3.27 5.21 -16.91
C LEU A 58 4.62 4.65 -16.52
N ASP A 59 5.68 4.97 -17.27
CA ASP A 59 7.06 4.59 -16.92
C ASP A 59 7.48 5.22 -15.58
N PHE A 60 7.15 6.50 -15.36
CA PHE A 60 7.40 7.19 -14.10
C PHE A 60 6.70 6.50 -12.92
N TYR A 61 5.40 6.20 -13.03
CA TYR A 61 4.65 5.55 -11.96
C TYR A 61 5.07 4.10 -11.71
N THR A 62 5.37 3.35 -12.76
CA THR A 62 5.93 2.00 -12.65
C THR A 62 7.26 2.03 -11.90
N ARG A 63 8.13 2.99 -12.23
CA ARG A 63 9.40 3.20 -11.55
C ARG A 63 9.20 3.64 -10.09
N ALA A 64 8.24 4.52 -9.82
CA ALA A 64 7.91 4.96 -8.47
C ALA A 64 7.49 3.78 -7.58
N ALA A 65 6.55 2.95 -8.04
CA ALA A 65 6.11 1.75 -7.33
C ALA A 65 7.27 0.77 -7.09
N HIS A 66 8.11 0.56 -8.10
CA HIS A 66 9.30 -0.29 -7.97
C HIS A 66 10.30 0.22 -6.91
N LEU A 67 10.56 1.53 -6.88
CA LEU A 67 11.44 2.15 -5.88
C LEU A 67 10.86 2.01 -4.46
N MET A 68 9.56 2.17 -4.30
CA MET A 68 8.89 1.98 -3.00
C MET A 68 8.99 0.52 -2.52
N ARG A 69 8.76 -0.46 -3.40
CA ARG A 69 8.95 -1.89 -3.06
C ARG A 69 10.39 -2.20 -2.69
N THR A 70 11.34 -1.66 -3.43
CA THR A 70 12.77 -1.85 -3.18
C THR A 70 13.17 -1.29 -1.82
N GLU A 71 12.71 -0.08 -1.49
CA GLU A 71 12.98 0.53 -0.19
C GLU A 71 12.28 -0.22 0.96
N ALA A 72 11.05 -0.71 0.76
CA ALA A 72 10.39 -1.57 1.74
C ALA A 72 11.15 -2.87 1.97
N ALA A 73 11.63 -3.52 0.91
CA ALA A 73 12.43 -4.73 0.97
C ALA A 73 13.77 -4.50 1.67
N ARG A 74 14.38 -3.32 1.49
CA ARG A 74 15.61 -2.92 2.20
C ARG A 74 15.39 -2.82 3.72
N GLN A 75 14.21 -2.40 4.15
CA GLN A 75 13.87 -2.27 5.57
C GLN A 75 13.41 -3.60 6.22
N ARG A 76 12.96 -4.56 5.40
CA ARG A 76 12.50 -5.89 5.82
C ARG A 76 13.13 -6.95 4.91
N ASP A 77 12.31 -7.57 4.06
CA ASP A 77 12.72 -8.54 3.04
C ASP A 77 11.67 -8.64 1.93
N MET A 78 12.00 -9.34 0.84
CA MET A 78 11.11 -9.51 -0.31
C MET A 78 9.89 -10.41 -0.03
N ALA A 79 10.00 -11.36 0.90
CA ALA A 79 8.88 -12.24 1.26
C ALA A 79 7.79 -11.45 1.98
N TYR A 80 8.18 -10.56 2.89
CA TYR A 80 7.31 -9.59 3.54
C TYR A 80 6.63 -8.68 2.51
N VAL A 81 7.40 -8.12 1.57
CA VAL A 81 6.84 -7.24 0.53
C VAL A 81 5.82 -7.99 -0.31
N ALA A 82 6.10 -9.22 -0.72
CA ALA A 82 5.18 -10.03 -1.52
C ALA A 82 3.86 -10.32 -0.78
N GLU A 83 3.95 -10.79 0.46
CA GLU A 83 2.75 -11.12 1.25
C GLU A 83 1.93 -9.87 1.60
N THR A 84 2.59 -8.80 2.05
CA THR A 84 1.93 -7.52 2.34
C THR A 84 1.29 -6.94 1.09
N SER A 85 1.92 -7.06 -0.08
CA SER A 85 1.34 -6.58 -1.35
C SER A 85 0.05 -7.30 -1.69
N ARG A 86 0.01 -8.62 -1.47
CA ARG A 86 -1.19 -9.44 -1.70
C ARG A 86 -2.34 -8.99 -0.80
N VAL A 87 -2.07 -8.79 0.49
CA VAL A 87 -3.06 -8.33 1.47
C VAL A 87 -3.55 -6.91 1.14
N LYS A 88 -2.63 -5.97 0.92
CA LYS A 88 -2.98 -4.57 0.62
C LYS A 88 -3.72 -4.44 -0.71
N ARG A 89 -3.41 -5.25 -1.73
CA ARG A 89 -4.16 -5.25 -3.00
C ARG A 89 -5.61 -5.64 -2.81
N ALA A 90 -5.87 -6.71 -2.07
CA ALA A 90 -7.24 -7.13 -1.76
C ALA A 90 -8.00 -6.04 -0.99
N ALA A 91 -7.36 -5.41 -0.01
CA ALA A 91 -7.96 -4.32 0.75
C ALA A 91 -8.24 -3.07 -0.11
N TRP A 92 -7.36 -2.74 -1.06
CA TRP A 92 -7.59 -1.63 -1.99
C TRP A 92 -8.76 -1.88 -2.94
N HIS A 93 -8.93 -3.10 -3.46
CA HIS A 93 -10.12 -3.43 -4.26
C HIS A 93 -11.40 -3.30 -3.45
N GLN A 94 -11.42 -3.85 -2.22
CA GLN A 94 -12.57 -3.70 -1.34
C GLN A 94 -12.89 -2.21 -1.08
N ARG A 95 -11.86 -1.39 -0.81
CA ARG A 95 -12.05 0.04 -0.58
C ARG A 95 -12.55 0.78 -1.83
N TRP A 96 -12.09 0.37 -3.01
CA TRP A 96 -12.54 0.91 -4.29
C TRP A 96 -14.05 0.71 -4.45
N ASP A 97 -14.52 -0.51 -4.19
CA ASP A 97 -15.93 -0.88 -4.27
C ASP A 97 -16.77 -0.14 -3.21
N GLU A 98 -16.32 -0.14 -1.95
CA GLU A 98 -17.03 0.49 -0.83
C GLU A 98 -17.20 2.00 -0.97
N ASN A 99 -16.22 2.68 -1.58
CA ASN A 99 -16.24 4.13 -1.76
C ASN A 99 -16.72 4.57 -3.15
N GLY A 100 -17.06 3.63 -4.04
CA GLY A 100 -17.57 3.93 -5.38
C GLY A 100 -16.63 4.81 -6.21
N TRP A 101 -15.33 4.52 -6.18
CA TRP A 101 -14.30 5.36 -6.83
C TRP A 101 -14.28 5.27 -8.36
N ASP A 102 -15.13 4.45 -8.95
CA ASP A 102 -15.41 4.54 -10.38
C ASP A 102 -16.01 5.90 -10.75
N GLU A 103 -16.83 6.47 -9.87
CA GLU A 103 -17.41 7.80 -10.03
C GLU A 103 -16.39 8.90 -9.62
N PRO A 104 -16.03 9.83 -10.54
CA PRO A 104 -15.00 10.83 -10.27
C PRO A 104 -15.24 11.70 -9.03
N GLU A 105 -16.49 12.02 -8.72
CA GLU A 105 -16.90 12.81 -7.55
C GLU A 105 -16.55 12.16 -6.21
N ASN A 106 -16.35 10.84 -6.16
CA ASN A 106 -16.05 10.11 -4.92
C ASN A 106 -14.54 9.99 -4.63
N ARG A 107 -13.68 10.52 -5.50
CA ARG A 107 -12.22 10.27 -5.48
C ARG A 107 -11.41 11.19 -4.57
N GLU A 108 -12.04 12.03 -3.73
CA GLU A 108 -11.32 12.93 -2.84
C GLU A 108 -10.32 12.17 -1.95
N GLU A 109 -10.77 11.10 -1.29
CA GLU A 109 -9.91 10.27 -0.45
C GLU A 109 -8.82 9.54 -1.26
N LEU A 110 -9.14 9.09 -2.48
CA LEU A 110 -8.17 8.46 -3.37
C LEU A 110 -7.03 9.44 -3.73
N VAL A 111 -7.35 10.71 -3.95
CA VAL A 111 -6.38 11.78 -4.21
C VAL A 111 -5.52 12.05 -2.98
N GLU A 112 -6.08 12.05 -1.77
CA GLU A 112 -5.33 12.20 -0.52
C GLU A 112 -4.27 11.09 -0.36
N TRP A 113 -4.67 9.85 -0.63
CA TRP A 113 -3.78 8.69 -0.58
C TRP A 113 -2.66 8.76 -1.60
N PHE A 114 -2.99 9.08 -2.84
CA PHE A 114 -1.99 9.24 -3.88
C PHE A 114 -1.00 10.35 -3.52
N THR A 115 -1.50 11.48 -3.00
CA THR A 115 -0.68 12.60 -2.52
C THR A 115 0.23 12.18 -1.38
N TYR A 116 -0.27 11.41 -0.42
CA TYR A 116 0.51 10.85 0.66
C TYR A 116 1.67 9.99 0.13
N CYS A 117 1.39 9.10 -0.83
CA CYS A 117 2.40 8.20 -1.38
C CYS A 117 3.55 8.95 -2.07
N MET A 118 3.22 10.00 -2.84
CA MET A 118 4.23 10.85 -3.46
C MET A 118 5.05 11.63 -2.43
N LYS A 119 4.41 12.17 -1.39
CA LYS A 119 5.10 12.86 -0.28
C LYS A 119 6.00 11.93 0.52
N LEU A 120 5.56 10.69 0.78
CA LEU A 120 6.36 9.69 1.47
C LEU A 120 7.63 9.35 0.67
N GLY A 121 7.50 9.11 -0.63
CA GLY A 121 8.65 8.87 -1.49
C GLY A 121 9.63 10.05 -1.55
N GLN A 122 9.11 11.29 -1.60
CA GLN A 122 9.92 12.50 -1.50
C GLN A 122 10.63 12.63 -0.15
N HIS A 123 9.93 12.37 0.96
CA HIS A 123 10.49 12.42 2.31
C HIS A 123 11.66 11.44 2.48
N LEU A 124 11.53 10.25 1.88
CA LEU A 124 12.57 9.22 1.86
C LEU A 124 13.62 9.45 0.76
N LYS A 125 13.50 10.53 -0.02
CA LYS A 125 14.40 10.89 -1.13
C LYS A 125 14.55 9.78 -2.16
N LEU A 126 13.46 9.05 -2.42
CA LEU A 126 13.42 8.11 -3.54
C LEU A 126 13.59 8.90 -4.84
N PRO A 127 14.35 8.39 -5.82
CA PRO A 127 14.59 9.09 -7.08
C PRO A 127 13.37 8.99 -8.01
N LEU A 128 12.23 9.51 -7.56
CA LEU A 128 10.96 9.57 -8.29
C LEU A 128 11.11 10.50 -9.50
#